data_AF-A0A382C4A7-F1
#
_entry.id   AF-A0A382C4A7-F1
#
_cell.length_a   1.000
_cell.length_b   1.000
_cell.length_c   1.000
_cell.angle_alpha   90.00
_cell.angle_beta   90.00
_cell.angle_gamma   90.00
#
_symmetry.space_group_name_H-M   'P 1'
#
loop_
_entity.id
_entity.type
_entity.pdbx_description
1 polymer ?
#
loop_
_entity_poly.entity_id
_entity_poly.type
_entity_poly.pdbx_seq_one_letter_code
_entity_poly.pdbx_strand_id
1 'polypeptide(L)'
;MSPGEAPSPEVRAARAAEAKAREERENNPALMAAYQEKKRKEEEARLEREEREEEEKKIKDDYDKWRGSASKAITFQDSITASNQGWLWVFFGLGGRLEQRRYFISTLFVYIVFIASLHYVLSTYYDSTYFDIYTGSGPWWLGFLWAWVVFGYPSYAITSKRLADLDVEPMVAIGVMAIIIIPFLGPILQIMAWLALLVIPGTEGSNNYGPEPKASVNARNADPGRQGWYWLFFSVRGRLEQKRFVIGSLAMGVMFFSAVHFTFWAGVPFLGMEPGGNYFGLYTGSAPWWYGFFWSWVIFGYPQYALATKRLMDLEIEPQVALVFVFIIIIYFIGPFLQLGMWVWLVAAPGTEGDNKFGPETRNSVDARYVSK
;
A
#
# COMPACT_ATOMS: atom_id res chain seq x y z
N MET A 1 15.30 5.02 79.20
CA MET A 1 14.94 3.68 79.69
C MET A 1 13.45 3.71 80.00
N SER A 2 12.63 3.12 79.13
CA SER A 2 11.18 2.96 79.37
C SER A 2 10.97 1.67 80.19
N PRO A 3 10.13 1.66 81.24
CA PRO A 3 9.86 0.46 82.02
C PRO A 3 9.19 -0.59 81.12
N GLY A 4 9.71 -1.82 81.12
CA GLY A 4 9.19 -2.92 80.32
C GLY A 4 7.73 -3.20 80.61
N GLU A 5 6.89 -3.11 79.58
CA GLU A 5 5.51 -3.59 79.60
C GLU A 5 5.49 -5.06 80.02
N ALA A 6 4.90 -5.34 81.18
CA ALA A 6 4.71 -6.71 81.63
C ALA A 6 3.83 -7.44 80.60
N PRO A 7 4.22 -8.63 80.11
CA PRO A 7 3.48 -9.34 79.08
C PRO A 7 2.02 -9.53 79.50
N SER A 8 1.09 -9.44 78.55
CA SER A 8 -0.35 -9.54 78.81
C SER A 8 -0.69 -10.87 79.53
N PRO A 9 -1.80 -10.94 80.29
CA PRO A 9 -2.22 -12.16 80.99
C PRO A 9 -2.32 -13.37 80.07
N GLU A 10 -2.73 -13.15 78.81
CA GLU A 10 -2.81 -14.19 77.77
C GLU A 10 -1.43 -14.72 77.37
N VAL A 11 -0.44 -13.85 77.18
CA VAL A 11 0.94 -14.27 76.86
C VAL A 11 1.58 -15.01 78.05
N ARG A 12 1.26 -14.63 79.29
CA ARG A 12 1.70 -15.36 80.49
C ARG A 12 1.04 -16.73 80.62
N ALA A 13 -0.27 -16.83 80.35
CA ALA A 13 -1.01 -18.09 80.36
C ALA A 13 -0.53 -19.03 79.25
N ALA A 14 -0.27 -18.51 78.04
CA ALA A 14 0.28 -19.26 76.93
C ALA A 14 1.69 -19.79 77.24
N ARG A 15 2.58 -18.96 77.80
CA ARG A 15 3.93 -19.39 78.24
C ARG A 15 3.89 -20.42 79.37
N ALA A 16 2.97 -20.28 80.32
CA ALA A 16 2.80 -21.26 81.41
C ALA A 16 2.25 -22.60 80.90
N ALA A 17 1.30 -22.57 79.96
CA ALA A 17 0.79 -23.78 79.29
C ALA A 17 1.87 -24.45 78.43
N GLU A 18 2.68 -23.66 77.72
CA GLU A 18 3.82 -24.16 76.95
C GLU A 18 4.91 -24.77 77.83
N ALA A 19 5.21 -24.15 78.98
CA ALA A 19 6.17 -24.67 79.96
C ALA A 19 5.70 -26.01 80.56
N LYS A 20 4.42 -26.11 80.93
CA LYS A 20 3.84 -27.36 81.44
C LYS A 20 3.81 -28.46 80.38
N ALA A 21 3.45 -28.12 79.14
CA ALA A 21 3.48 -29.05 78.02
C ALA A 21 4.92 -29.46 77.63
N ARG A 22 5.93 -28.66 77.95
CA ARG A 22 7.35 -28.99 77.76
C ARG A 22 7.84 -29.98 78.81
N GLU A 23 7.46 -29.79 80.07
CA GLU A 23 7.78 -30.70 81.17
C GLU A 23 7.13 -32.09 80.98
N GLU A 24 5.89 -32.13 80.50
CA GLU A 24 5.18 -33.38 80.16
C GLU A 24 5.77 -34.09 78.94
N ARG A 25 6.34 -33.33 78.00
CA ARG A 25 7.11 -33.88 76.85
C ARG A 25 8.44 -34.47 77.30
N GLU A 26 9.23 -33.75 78.11
CA GLU A 26 10.55 -34.21 78.57
C GLU A 26 10.47 -35.51 79.40
N ASN A 27 9.36 -35.74 80.11
CA ASN A 27 9.13 -36.96 80.90
C ASN A 27 8.54 -38.14 80.10
N ASN A 28 8.14 -37.97 78.83
CA ASN A 28 7.60 -39.04 78.00
C ASN A 28 8.30 -39.12 76.63
N PRO A 29 9.16 -40.14 76.40
CA PRO A 29 9.95 -40.24 75.17
C PRO A 29 9.10 -40.33 73.89
N ALA A 30 7.88 -40.86 73.97
CA ALA A 30 6.97 -40.92 72.82
C ALA A 30 6.45 -39.53 72.40
N LEU A 31 6.19 -38.65 73.37
CA LEU A 31 5.74 -37.28 73.10
C LEU A 31 6.86 -36.40 72.54
N MET A 32 8.11 -36.62 72.96
CA MET A 32 9.28 -35.94 72.36
C MET A 32 9.53 -36.37 70.92
N ALA A 33 9.42 -37.66 70.62
CA ALA A 33 9.54 -38.16 69.24
C ALA A 33 8.48 -37.55 68.32
N ALA A 34 7.22 -37.52 68.75
CA ALA A 34 6.12 -36.91 68.00
C ALA A 34 6.32 -35.39 67.79
N TYR A 35 6.87 -34.68 68.78
CA TYR A 35 7.18 -33.25 68.67
C TYR A 35 8.33 -32.99 67.69
N GLN A 36 9.39 -33.80 67.72
CA GLN A 36 10.52 -33.70 66.79
C GLN A 36 10.08 -34.00 65.35
N GLU A 37 9.23 -35.01 65.15
CA GLU A 37 8.69 -35.32 63.82
C GLU A 37 7.81 -34.18 63.29
N LYS A 38 6.95 -33.61 64.14
CA LYS A 38 6.13 -32.45 63.78
C LYS A 38 6.98 -31.26 63.38
N LYS A 39 8.04 -30.97 64.15
CA LYS A 39 8.97 -29.88 63.86
C LYS A 39 9.71 -30.09 62.54
N ARG A 40 10.13 -31.33 62.24
CA ARG A 40 10.78 -31.69 60.97
C ARG A 40 9.84 -31.47 59.78
N LYS A 41 8.57 -31.92 59.88
CA LYS A 41 7.57 -31.72 58.82
C LYS A 41 7.24 -30.24 58.60
N GLU A 42 7.23 -29.45 59.67
CA GLU A 42 7.00 -28.00 59.59
C GLU A 42 8.17 -27.27 58.92
N GLU A 43 9.41 -27.71 59.19
CA GLU A 43 10.61 -27.17 58.56
C GLU A 43 10.72 -27.57 57.08
N GLU A 44 10.38 -28.82 56.74
CA GLU A 44 10.31 -29.31 55.35
C GLU A 44 9.25 -28.54 54.54
N ALA A 45 8.07 -28.30 55.12
CA ALA A 45 7.02 -27.50 54.48
C ALA A 45 7.41 -26.01 54.33
N ARG A 46 8.28 -25.48 55.20
CA ARG A 46 8.81 -24.12 55.05
C ARG A 46 9.78 -24.04 53.87
N LEU A 47 10.69 -25.00 53.76
CA LEU A 47 11.65 -25.09 52.65
C LEU A 47 10.94 -25.25 51.30
N GLU A 48 9.90 -26.08 51.23
CA GLU A 48 9.12 -26.27 49.99
C GLU A 48 8.40 -24.97 49.56
N ARG A 49 7.97 -24.14 50.52
CA ARG A 49 7.40 -22.81 50.22
C ARG A 49 8.46 -21.84 49.71
N GLU A 50 9.62 -21.80 50.34
CA GLU A 50 10.73 -20.95 49.92
C GLU A 50 11.20 -21.31 48.50
N GLU A 51 11.32 -22.60 48.18
CA GLU A 51 11.69 -23.09 46.84
C GLU A 51 10.64 -22.70 45.79
N ARG A 52 9.34 -22.85 46.11
CA ARG A 52 8.24 -22.43 45.23
C ARG A 52 8.23 -20.92 44.98
N GLU A 53 8.50 -20.11 46.00
CA GLU A 53 8.60 -18.65 45.85
C GLU A 53 9.80 -18.23 45.00
N GLU A 54 10.92 -18.95 45.08
CA GLU A 54 12.08 -18.71 44.20
C GLU A 54 11.81 -19.11 42.75
N GLU A 55 11.12 -20.22 42.51
CA GLU A 55 10.69 -20.62 41.16
C GLU A 55 9.73 -19.61 40.55
N GLU A 56 8.73 -19.14 41.31
CA GLU A 56 7.81 -18.10 40.84
C GLU A 56 8.53 -16.80 40.50
N LYS A 57 9.52 -16.39 41.30
CA LYS A 57 10.37 -15.23 40.99
C LYS A 57 11.16 -15.41 39.70
N LYS A 58 11.79 -16.57 39.50
CA LYS A 58 12.52 -16.88 38.25
C LYS A 58 11.59 -16.85 37.03
N ILE A 59 10.40 -17.45 37.14
CA ILE A 59 9.41 -17.45 36.06
C ILE A 59 8.98 -16.02 35.72
N LYS A 60 8.77 -15.17 36.75
CA LYS A 60 8.39 -13.78 36.55
C LYS A 60 9.51 -12.96 35.91
N ASP A 61 10.75 -13.14 36.36
CA ASP A 61 11.92 -12.48 35.76
C ASP A 61 12.13 -12.91 34.30
N ASP A 62 11.96 -14.20 33.98
CA ASP A 62 12.02 -14.70 32.60
C ASP A 62 10.88 -14.16 31.74
N TYR A 63 9.66 -14.05 32.29
CA TYR A 63 8.53 -13.43 31.60
C TYR A 63 8.76 -11.95 31.32
N ASP A 64 9.28 -11.19 32.28
CA ASP A 64 9.58 -9.77 32.12
C ASP A 64 10.74 -9.55 31.13
N LYS A 65 11.75 -10.42 31.14
CA LYS A 65 12.84 -10.44 30.15
C LYS A 65 12.34 -10.76 28.74
N TRP A 66 11.43 -11.73 28.59
CA TRP A 66 10.80 -12.05 27.32
C TRP A 66 9.95 -10.89 26.82
N ARG A 67 9.14 -10.28 27.69
CA ARG A 67 8.30 -9.12 27.38
C ARG A 67 9.13 -7.89 26.97
N GLY A 68 10.25 -7.65 27.65
CA GLY A 68 11.20 -6.58 27.30
C GLY A 68 11.93 -6.83 25.97
N SER A 69 12.17 -8.10 25.62
CA SER A 69 12.75 -8.47 24.33
C SER A 69 11.70 -8.40 23.19
N ALA A 70 10.46 -8.79 23.46
CA ALA A 70 9.35 -8.68 22.53
C ALA A 70 8.93 -7.23 22.25
N SER A 71 9.02 -6.34 23.25
CA SER A 71 8.77 -4.90 23.05
C SER A 71 9.90 -4.17 22.32
N LYS A 72 11.11 -4.75 22.32
CA LYS A 72 12.27 -4.30 21.52
C LYS A 72 12.38 -4.96 20.16
N ALA A 73 11.50 -5.91 19.83
CA ALA A 73 11.39 -6.42 18.47
C ALA A 73 10.86 -5.29 17.59
N ILE A 74 11.79 -4.54 16.98
CA ILE A 74 11.52 -3.69 15.82
C ILE A 74 10.68 -4.55 14.89
N THR A 75 9.42 -4.18 14.71
CA THR A 75 8.56 -4.99 13.85
C THR A 75 9.17 -4.98 12.45
N PHE A 76 8.95 -6.03 11.66
CA PHE A 76 9.34 -6.02 10.24
C PHE A 76 8.88 -4.74 9.53
N GLN A 77 7.78 -4.15 10.01
CA GLN A 77 7.28 -2.88 9.54
C GLN A 77 8.14 -1.67 9.91
N ASP A 78 8.66 -1.63 11.14
CA ASP A 78 9.55 -0.57 11.62
C ASP A 78 10.93 -0.63 10.93
N SER A 79 11.41 -1.82 10.56
CA SER A 79 12.65 -1.95 9.80
C SER A 79 12.50 -1.48 8.35
N ILE A 80 11.33 -1.74 7.74
CA ILE A 80 10.99 -1.26 6.40
C ILE A 80 10.86 0.27 6.37
N THR A 81 10.20 0.89 7.36
CA THR A 81 10.04 2.35 7.45
C THR A 81 11.33 3.06 7.85
N ALA A 82 12.19 2.44 8.66
CA ALA A 82 13.52 2.95 9.01
C ALA A 82 14.52 2.84 7.84
N SER A 83 14.35 1.87 6.94
CA SER A 83 15.13 1.80 5.70
C SER A 83 14.68 2.91 4.75
N ASN A 84 15.59 3.82 4.46
CA ASN A 84 15.47 4.98 3.56
C ASN A 84 14.45 4.81 2.40
N GLN A 85 13.15 5.12 2.63
CA GLN A 85 11.97 5.08 1.72
C GLN A 85 12.15 4.38 0.35
N GLY A 86 12.61 3.12 0.37
CA GLY A 86 12.94 2.34 -0.82
C GLY A 86 11.73 1.63 -1.41
N TRP A 87 11.92 0.88 -2.50
CA TRP A 87 10.85 0.12 -3.15
C TRP A 87 10.24 -0.96 -2.25
N LEU A 88 11.03 -1.57 -1.36
CA LEU A 88 10.49 -2.52 -0.36
C LEU A 88 9.46 -1.85 0.56
N TRP A 89 9.68 -0.61 0.99
CA TRP A 89 8.68 0.16 1.74
C TRP A 89 7.43 0.46 0.92
N VAL A 90 7.59 0.69 -0.38
CA VAL A 90 6.44 0.95 -1.24
C VAL A 90 5.53 -0.28 -1.37
N PHE A 91 6.08 -1.49 -1.47
CA PHE A 91 5.28 -2.71 -1.61
C PHE A 91 4.86 -3.33 -0.28
N PHE A 92 5.62 -3.14 0.80
CA PHE A 92 5.37 -3.88 2.05
C PHE A 92 5.13 -3.01 3.28
N GLY A 93 5.51 -1.73 3.25
CA GLY A 93 5.23 -0.81 4.36
C GLY A 93 3.77 -0.34 4.39
N LEU A 94 3.12 -0.30 5.55
CA LEU A 94 1.76 0.26 5.70
C LEU A 94 1.77 1.72 6.19
N GLY A 95 2.88 2.20 6.75
CA GLY A 95 3.01 3.54 7.29
C GLY A 95 3.48 4.57 6.26
N GLY A 96 3.04 5.81 6.44
CA GLY A 96 3.45 6.97 5.65
C GLY A 96 2.57 7.25 4.43
N ARG A 97 3.01 8.20 3.61
CA ARG A 97 2.25 8.77 2.50
C ARG A 97 2.89 8.46 1.17
N LEU A 98 2.08 8.06 0.19
CA LEU A 98 2.55 7.73 -1.15
C LEU A 98 2.04 8.73 -2.18
N GLU A 99 2.98 9.49 -2.74
CA GLU A 99 2.72 10.43 -3.83
C GLU A 99 2.16 9.73 -5.10
N GLN A 100 1.38 10.46 -5.91
CA GLN A 100 0.74 9.94 -7.13
C GLN A 100 1.69 9.16 -8.04
N ARG A 101 2.91 9.66 -8.27
CA ARG A 101 3.86 9.01 -9.18
C ARG A 101 4.31 7.65 -8.68
N ARG A 102 4.65 7.52 -7.39
CA ARG A 102 5.03 6.22 -6.84
C ARG A 102 3.82 5.30 -6.80
N TYR A 103 2.64 5.81 -6.50
CA TYR A 103 1.41 5.03 -6.58
C TYR A 103 1.19 4.46 -8.00
N PHE A 104 1.29 5.30 -9.03
CA PHE A 104 1.19 4.87 -10.43
C PHE A 104 2.20 3.79 -10.80
N ILE A 105 3.50 4.04 -10.58
CA ILE A 105 4.55 3.09 -10.98
C ILE A 105 4.42 1.77 -10.23
N SER A 106 4.07 1.82 -8.94
CA SER A 106 3.96 0.61 -8.11
C SER A 106 2.74 -0.22 -8.47
N THR A 107 1.60 0.42 -8.70
CA THR A 107 0.39 -0.28 -9.17
C THR A 107 0.59 -0.86 -10.56
N LEU A 108 1.23 -0.11 -11.46
CA LEU A 108 1.60 -0.62 -12.80
C LEU A 108 2.51 -1.85 -12.70
N PHE A 109 3.54 -1.78 -11.86
CA PHE A 109 4.44 -2.91 -11.64
C PHE A 109 3.67 -4.14 -11.11
N VAL A 110 2.82 -3.96 -10.10
CA VAL A 110 1.98 -5.04 -9.56
C VAL A 110 1.07 -5.62 -10.63
N TYR A 111 0.46 -4.78 -11.49
CA TYR A 111 -0.39 -5.24 -12.59
C TYR A 111 0.39 -6.01 -13.65
N ILE A 112 1.56 -5.55 -14.06
CA ILE A 112 2.40 -6.25 -15.04
C ILE A 112 2.80 -7.62 -14.51
N VAL A 113 3.27 -7.69 -13.25
CA VAL A 113 3.64 -8.98 -12.65
C VAL A 113 2.40 -9.87 -12.49
N PHE A 114 1.27 -9.32 -12.06
CA PHE A 114 0.01 -10.06 -11.95
C PHE A 114 -0.44 -10.65 -13.29
N ILE A 115 -0.45 -9.85 -14.37
CA ILE A 115 -0.84 -10.30 -15.71
C ILE A 115 0.13 -11.36 -16.22
N ALA A 116 1.45 -11.16 -16.03
CA ALA A 116 2.45 -12.14 -16.43
C ALA A 116 2.31 -13.47 -15.67
N SER A 117 2.06 -13.41 -14.35
CA SER A 117 1.81 -14.60 -13.53
C SER A 117 0.50 -15.28 -13.89
N LEU A 118 -0.57 -14.52 -14.10
CA LEU A 118 -1.86 -15.04 -14.54
C LEU A 118 -1.71 -15.73 -15.90
N HIS A 119 -0.97 -15.13 -16.83
CA HIS A 119 -0.66 -15.75 -18.11
C HIS A 119 0.11 -17.06 -17.93
N TYR A 120 1.20 -17.06 -17.16
CA TYR A 120 1.99 -18.28 -16.93
C TYR A 120 1.12 -19.43 -16.39
N VAL A 121 0.23 -19.13 -15.43
CA VAL A 121 -0.72 -20.12 -14.91
C VAL A 121 -1.67 -20.56 -16.03
N LEU A 122 -2.33 -19.64 -16.72
CA LEU A 122 -3.30 -19.98 -17.77
C LEU A 122 -2.68 -20.76 -18.94
N SER A 123 -1.48 -20.39 -19.38
CA SER A 123 -0.78 -21.02 -20.51
C SER A 123 -0.24 -22.41 -20.18
N THR A 124 0.17 -22.63 -18.93
CA THR A 124 0.72 -23.93 -18.49
C THR A 124 -0.38 -24.99 -18.31
N TYR A 125 -1.63 -24.57 -18.11
CA TYR A 125 -2.79 -25.45 -17.90
C TYR A 125 -3.81 -25.44 -19.07
N TYR A 126 -3.39 -25.08 -20.29
CA TYR A 126 -4.25 -24.88 -21.46
C TYR A 126 -4.82 -26.17 -22.10
N ASP A 127 -4.78 -27.31 -21.41
CA ASP A 127 -5.22 -28.60 -21.96
C ASP A 127 -6.62 -28.96 -21.46
N SER A 128 -7.66 -28.65 -22.27
CA SER A 128 -9.09 -29.04 -22.18
C SER A 128 -9.87 -28.84 -20.87
N THR A 129 -9.18 -28.57 -19.76
CA THR A 129 -9.68 -28.37 -18.40
C THR A 129 -10.08 -26.92 -18.15
N TYR A 130 -10.16 -26.08 -19.19
CA TYR A 130 -10.68 -24.72 -19.06
C TYR A 130 -12.12 -24.71 -18.54
N PHE A 131 -12.93 -25.74 -18.85
CA PHE A 131 -14.23 -25.90 -18.22
C PHE A 131 -14.13 -26.46 -16.78
N ASP A 132 -13.19 -27.37 -16.51
CA ASP A 132 -12.96 -27.96 -15.18
C ASP A 132 -12.38 -27.00 -14.12
N ILE A 133 -11.63 -25.98 -14.57
CA ILE A 133 -11.15 -24.86 -13.73
C ILE A 133 -12.32 -23.98 -13.25
N TYR A 134 -13.41 -23.89 -14.04
CA TYR A 134 -14.64 -23.22 -13.63
C TYR A 134 -15.69 -24.15 -13.00
N THR A 135 -15.60 -25.49 -13.16
CA THR A 135 -16.56 -26.48 -12.63
C THR A 135 -16.08 -27.27 -11.40
N GLY A 136 -14.87 -27.04 -10.88
CA GLY A 136 -14.59 -27.17 -9.43
C GLY A 136 -13.78 -28.38 -8.94
N SER A 137 -12.83 -28.93 -9.71
CA SER A 137 -12.07 -30.13 -9.28
C SER A 137 -10.60 -29.90 -8.82
N GLY A 138 -10.04 -28.69 -8.93
CA GLY A 138 -8.66 -28.37 -8.48
C GLY A 138 -8.61 -27.47 -7.22
N PRO A 139 -7.45 -27.31 -6.53
CA PRO A 139 -7.32 -26.42 -5.38
C PRO A 139 -7.25 -24.95 -5.82
N TRP A 140 -8.34 -24.45 -6.41
CA TRP A 140 -8.49 -23.07 -6.88
C TRP A 140 -8.23 -22.03 -5.78
N TRP A 141 -8.56 -22.38 -4.53
CA TRP A 141 -8.29 -21.57 -3.36
C TRP A 141 -6.80 -21.33 -3.14
N LEU A 142 -5.91 -22.27 -3.49
CA LEU A 142 -4.46 -22.10 -3.36
C LEU A 142 -3.93 -21.09 -4.37
N GLY A 143 -4.38 -21.14 -5.63
CA GLY A 143 -4.03 -20.15 -6.66
C GLY A 143 -4.60 -18.77 -6.36
N PHE A 144 -5.85 -18.71 -5.87
CA PHE A 144 -6.50 -17.48 -5.42
C PHE A 144 -5.82 -16.88 -4.18
N LEU A 145 -5.46 -17.70 -3.19
CA LEU A 145 -4.68 -17.28 -2.02
C LEU A 145 -3.27 -16.85 -2.40
N TRP A 146 -2.62 -17.55 -3.33
CA TRP A 146 -1.31 -17.14 -3.85
C TRP A 146 -1.39 -15.77 -4.52
N ALA A 147 -2.40 -15.56 -5.38
CA ALA A 147 -2.64 -14.29 -6.03
C ALA A 147 -2.95 -13.18 -5.00
N TRP A 148 -3.73 -13.47 -3.97
CA TRP A 148 -4.06 -12.53 -2.90
C TRP A 148 -2.88 -12.19 -2.00
N VAL A 149 -2.04 -13.15 -1.64
CA VAL A 149 -0.88 -12.91 -0.78
C VAL A 149 0.20 -12.15 -1.54
N VAL A 150 0.46 -12.53 -2.80
CA VAL A 150 1.55 -11.94 -3.59
C VAL A 150 1.17 -10.63 -4.25
N PHE A 151 -0.08 -10.45 -4.67
CA PHE A 151 -0.52 -9.22 -5.32
C PHE A 151 -1.46 -8.39 -4.45
N GLY A 152 -2.30 -9.04 -3.64
CA GLY A 152 -3.24 -8.34 -2.76
C GLY A 152 -2.53 -7.56 -1.66
N TYR A 153 -1.55 -8.13 -0.96
CA TYR A 153 -0.84 -7.38 0.09
C TYR A 153 -0.09 -6.15 -0.46
N PRO A 154 0.70 -6.25 -1.54
CA PRO A 154 1.31 -5.05 -2.13
C PRO A 154 0.28 -4.03 -2.64
N SER A 155 -0.81 -4.50 -3.27
CA SER A 155 -1.89 -3.61 -3.72
C SER A 155 -2.52 -2.86 -2.55
N TYR A 156 -2.74 -3.56 -1.43
CA TYR A 156 -3.25 -2.98 -0.19
C TYR A 156 -2.27 -1.94 0.34
N ALA A 157 -1.00 -2.30 0.55
CA ALA A 157 0.00 -1.40 1.08
C ALA A 157 0.19 -0.13 0.23
N ILE A 158 0.18 -0.26 -1.10
CA ILE A 158 0.27 0.86 -2.04
C ILE A 158 -0.98 1.76 -1.91
N THR A 159 -2.17 1.17 -1.90
CA THR A 159 -3.45 1.89 -1.85
C THR A 159 -3.69 2.56 -0.50
N SER A 160 -3.38 1.89 0.60
CA SER A 160 -3.45 2.44 1.96
C SER A 160 -2.60 3.69 2.11
N LYS A 161 -1.34 3.67 1.65
CA LYS A 161 -0.48 4.87 1.71
C LYS A 161 -0.92 5.98 0.76
N ARG A 162 -1.62 5.64 -0.34
CA ARG A 162 -2.20 6.64 -1.24
C ARG A 162 -3.41 7.33 -0.62
N LEU A 163 -4.27 6.57 0.05
CA LEU A 163 -5.38 7.10 0.84
C LEU A 163 -4.86 7.95 2.01
N ALA A 164 -3.81 7.50 2.68
CA ALA A 164 -3.12 8.27 3.72
C ALA A 164 -2.59 9.61 3.20
N ASP A 165 -2.13 9.67 1.94
CA ASP A 165 -1.72 10.93 1.30
C ASP A 165 -2.89 11.86 0.98
N LEU A 166 -4.11 11.32 0.90
CA LEU A 166 -5.36 12.07 0.77
C LEU A 166 -5.99 12.41 2.14
N ASP A 167 -5.29 12.11 3.24
CA ASP A 167 -5.81 12.20 4.62
C ASP A 167 -7.09 11.37 4.84
N VAL A 168 -7.22 10.28 4.08
CA VAL A 168 -8.28 9.27 4.21
C VAL A 168 -7.74 8.08 4.99
N GLU A 169 -8.61 7.46 5.79
CA GLU A 169 -8.27 6.30 6.60
C GLU A 169 -7.68 5.15 5.74
N PRO A 170 -6.45 4.68 6.02
CA PRO A 170 -5.77 3.67 5.20
C PRO A 170 -6.49 2.32 5.11
N MET A 171 -7.32 1.99 6.11
CA MET A 171 -8.14 0.76 6.15
C MET A 171 -9.22 0.75 5.06
N VAL A 172 -9.63 1.91 4.55
CA VAL A 172 -10.57 2.02 3.42
C VAL A 172 -10.02 1.33 2.16
N ALA A 173 -8.69 1.13 2.05
CA ALA A 173 -8.09 0.37 0.95
C ALA A 173 -8.66 -1.05 0.82
N ILE A 174 -9.06 -1.70 1.93
CA ILE A 174 -9.71 -3.02 1.89
C ILE A 174 -11.02 -2.93 1.11
N GLY A 175 -11.83 -1.91 1.40
CA GLY A 175 -13.08 -1.64 0.69
C GLY A 175 -12.86 -1.34 -0.78
N VAL A 176 -11.85 -0.51 -1.10
CA VAL A 176 -11.46 -0.20 -2.48
C VAL A 176 -11.04 -1.45 -3.26
N MET A 177 -10.34 -2.39 -2.62
CA MET A 177 -9.96 -3.66 -3.25
C MET A 177 -11.12 -4.64 -3.35
N ALA A 178 -12.06 -4.63 -2.40
CA ALA A 178 -13.23 -5.52 -2.41
C ALA A 178 -14.22 -5.19 -3.53
N ILE A 179 -14.13 -4.01 -4.15
CA ILE A 179 -14.94 -3.62 -5.32
C ILE A 179 -14.85 -4.68 -6.43
N ILE A 180 -13.69 -5.29 -6.65
CA ILE A 180 -13.46 -6.31 -7.68
C ILE A 180 -14.38 -7.54 -7.55
N ILE A 181 -14.91 -7.81 -6.36
CA ILE A 181 -15.77 -8.96 -6.07
C ILE A 181 -17.15 -8.81 -6.74
N ILE A 182 -17.58 -7.57 -7.03
CA ILE A 182 -18.86 -7.33 -7.68
C ILE A 182 -18.81 -7.88 -9.11
N PRO A 183 -19.64 -8.89 -9.46
CA PRO A 183 -19.61 -9.48 -10.79
C PRO A 183 -19.85 -8.46 -11.89
N PHE A 184 -19.04 -8.50 -12.95
CA PHE A 184 -19.05 -7.61 -14.13
C PHE A 184 -18.75 -6.12 -13.85
N LEU A 185 -19.42 -5.53 -12.87
CA LEU A 185 -19.30 -4.12 -12.52
C LEU A 185 -18.05 -3.83 -11.68
N GLY A 186 -17.60 -4.79 -10.87
CA GLY A 186 -16.46 -4.67 -9.98
C GLY A 186 -15.17 -4.28 -10.71
N PRO A 187 -14.75 -4.98 -11.77
CA PRO A 187 -13.57 -4.58 -12.55
C PRO A 187 -13.64 -3.14 -13.09
N ILE A 188 -14.80 -2.70 -13.56
CA ILE A 188 -14.99 -1.33 -14.07
C ILE A 188 -14.84 -0.33 -12.93
N LEU A 189 -15.54 -0.54 -11.81
CA LEU A 189 -15.45 0.32 -10.64
C LEU A 189 -14.04 0.33 -10.03
N GLN A 190 -13.31 -0.78 -10.08
CA GLN A 190 -11.93 -0.89 -9.60
C GLN A 190 -11.00 0.00 -10.42
N ILE A 191 -11.14 -0.01 -11.76
CA ILE A 191 -10.39 0.86 -12.65
C ILE A 191 -10.72 2.33 -12.35
N MET A 192 -12.01 2.65 -12.19
CA MET A 192 -12.44 4.01 -11.85
C MET A 192 -11.88 4.48 -10.50
N ALA A 193 -11.86 3.61 -9.48
CA ALA A 193 -11.28 3.91 -8.18
C ALA A 193 -9.76 4.11 -8.25
N TRP A 194 -9.05 3.26 -8.99
CA TRP A 194 -7.61 3.41 -9.23
C TRP A 194 -7.31 4.74 -9.95
N LEU A 195 -8.08 5.08 -10.98
CA LEU A 195 -7.94 6.34 -11.72
C LEU A 195 -8.26 7.56 -10.83
N ALA A 196 -9.28 7.49 -9.98
CA ALA A 196 -9.57 8.56 -9.03
C ALA A 196 -8.38 8.80 -8.08
N LEU A 197 -7.80 7.73 -7.52
CA LEU A 197 -6.63 7.83 -6.63
C LEU A 197 -5.37 8.34 -7.34
N LEU A 198 -5.25 8.09 -8.65
CA LEU A 198 -4.17 8.65 -9.47
C LEU A 198 -4.31 10.14 -9.74
N VAL A 199 -5.55 10.62 -9.89
CA VAL A 199 -5.86 11.96 -10.37
C VAL A 199 -5.95 12.98 -9.24
N ILE A 200 -6.57 12.60 -8.12
CA ILE A 200 -6.77 13.50 -6.98
C ILE A 200 -5.41 13.84 -6.36
N PRO A 201 -5.01 15.13 -6.24
CA PRO A 201 -3.74 15.52 -5.65
C PRO A 201 -3.71 15.17 -4.15
N GLY A 202 -2.52 14.83 -3.64
CA GLY A 202 -2.29 14.63 -2.21
C GLY A 202 -2.51 15.90 -1.38
N THR A 203 -2.76 15.73 -0.09
CA THR A 203 -2.92 16.87 0.84
C THR A 203 -1.62 17.66 0.98
N GLU A 204 -1.74 18.98 1.08
CA GLU A 204 -0.59 19.86 1.21
C GLU A 204 -0.13 19.98 2.66
N GLY A 205 1.19 20.00 2.88
CA GLY A 205 1.75 20.05 4.23
C GLY A 205 1.64 18.71 4.98
N SER A 206 1.95 18.71 6.27
CA SER A 206 1.80 17.54 7.12
C SER A 206 0.33 17.21 7.39
N ASN A 207 -0.02 15.92 7.39
CA ASN A 207 -1.34 15.43 7.78
C ASN A 207 -1.23 14.37 8.89
N ASN A 208 -2.33 13.69 9.23
CA ASN A 208 -2.40 12.69 10.30
C ASN A 208 -1.46 11.48 10.09
N TYR A 209 -0.99 11.27 8.86
CA TYR A 209 -0.18 10.13 8.45
C TYR A 209 1.27 10.51 8.13
N GLY A 210 1.67 11.77 8.34
CA GLY A 210 3.05 12.22 8.28
C GLY A 210 3.29 13.44 7.37
N PRO A 211 4.58 13.81 7.19
CA PRO A 211 4.95 14.97 6.38
C PRO A 211 4.64 14.76 4.90
N GLU A 212 4.42 15.86 4.18
CA GLU A 212 4.19 15.82 2.73
C GLU A 212 5.34 15.10 2.00
N PRO A 213 5.06 14.18 1.06
CA PRO A 213 6.09 13.51 0.28
C PRO A 213 7.04 14.51 -0.42
N LYS A 214 8.35 14.29 -0.30
CA LYS A 214 9.35 15.21 -0.88
C LYS A 214 9.15 15.43 -2.38
N ALA A 215 8.71 14.42 -3.13
CA ALA A 215 8.52 14.59 -4.57
C ALA A 215 7.27 15.44 -4.90
N SER A 216 6.23 15.45 -4.06
CA SER A 216 5.08 16.36 -4.26
C SER A 216 5.44 17.80 -3.89
N VAL A 217 6.23 18.01 -2.83
CA VAL A 217 6.79 19.32 -2.47
C VAL A 217 7.66 19.85 -3.60
N ASN A 218 8.60 19.04 -4.10
CA ASN A 218 9.47 19.41 -5.21
C ASN A 218 8.68 19.68 -6.50
N ALA A 219 7.63 18.91 -6.78
CA ALA A 219 6.79 19.14 -7.96
C ALA A 219 5.97 20.44 -7.87
N ARG A 220 5.51 20.82 -6.66
CA ARG A 220 4.81 22.09 -6.42
C ARG A 220 5.76 23.29 -6.51
N ASN A 221 6.98 23.14 -5.97
CA ASN A 221 7.97 24.20 -5.90
C ASN A 221 8.94 24.22 -7.09
N ALA A 222 8.70 23.40 -8.13
CA ALA A 222 9.57 23.34 -9.28
C ALA A 222 9.44 24.63 -10.10
N ASP A 223 10.51 25.44 -10.10
CA ASP A 223 10.64 26.60 -10.98
C ASP A 223 10.24 26.23 -12.42
N PRO A 224 9.47 27.07 -13.14
CA PRO A 224 9.01 26.76 -14.50
C PRO A 224 10.13 26.36 -15.50
N GLY A 225 11.37 26.80 -15.23
CA GLY A 225 12.56 26.47 -16.03
C GLY A 225 13.31 25.17 -15.66
N ARG A 226 13.02 24.53 -14.52
CA ARG A 226 13.74 23.32 -14.03
C ARG A 226 12.89 22.05 -13.99
N GLN A 227 11.73 22.07 -14.65
CA GLN A 227 10.82 20.94 -14.69
C GLN A 227 11.30 19.86 -15.68
N GLY A 228 11.77 18.72 -15.15
CA GLY A 228 12.20 17.58 -15.97
C GLY A 228 11.06 16.70 -16.49
N TRP A 229 11.40 15.66 -17.26
CA TRP A 229 10.45 14.67 -17.81
C TRP A 229 9.52 14.03 -16.77
N TYR A 230 10.02 13.87 -15.54
CA TYR A 230 9.24 13.44 -14.39
C TYR A 230 8.00 14.31 -14.15
N TRP A 231 8.24 15.62 -14.07
CA TRP A 231 7.15 16.57 -13.85
C TRP A 231 6.24 16.61 -15.08
N LEU A 232 6.82 16.49 -16.29
CA LEU A 232 6.07 16.53 -17.54
C LEU A 232 4.99 15.44 -17.63
N PHE A 233 5.30 14.20 -17.28
CA PHE A 233 4.37 13.07 -17.46
C PHE A 233 3.69 12.58 -16.20
N PHE A 234 4.21 12.90 -15.01
CA PHE A 234 3.72 12.30 -13.76
C PHE A 234 3.31 13.30 -12.69
N SER A 235 3.23 14.58 -13.04
CA SER A 235 2.67 15.62 -12.16
C SER A 235 1.47 16.26 -12.82
N VAL A 236 0.41 16.42 -12.03
CA VAL A 236 -0.79 17.19 -12.37
C VAL A 236 -0.71 18.63 -11.87
N ARG A 237 0.41 19.06 -11.28
CA ARG A 237 0.59 20.42 -10.73
C ARG A 237 1.31 21.32 -11.72
N GLY A 238 0.88 22.59 -11.77
CA GLY A 238 1.50 23.65 -12.57
C GLY A 238 0.98 23.73 -14.01
N ARG A 239 1.44 24.76 -14.72
CA ARG A 239 1.06 25.06 -16.10
C ARG A 239 2.06 24.48 -17.08
N LEU A 240 1.59 24.01 -18.23
CA LEU A 240 2.41 23.45 -19.29
C LEU A 240 2.30 24.26 -20.57
N GLU A 241 3.41 24.83 -21.03
CA GLU A 241 3.40 25.63 -22.25
C GLU A 241 3.15 24.78 -23.51
N GLN A 242 2.60 25.43 -24.54
CA GLN A 242 2.26 24.82 -25.83
C GLN A 242 3.39 23.97 -26.42
N LYS A 243 4.63 24.48 -26.45
CA LYS A 243 5.77 23.78 -27.06
C LYS A 243 6.10 22.47 -26.34
N ARG A 244 6.15 22.47 -25.00
CA ARG A 244 6.41 21.25 -24.21
C ARG A 244 5.23 20.31 -24.26
N PHE A 245 4.01 20.82 -24.33
CA PHE A 245 2.82 20.01 -24.55
C PHE A 245 2.90 19.26 -25.89
N VAL A 246 3.29 19.92 -26.99
CA VAL A 246 3.45 19.27 -28.30
C VAL A 246 4.49 18.16 -28.24
N ILE A 247 5.68 18.45 -27.70
CA ILE A 247 6.77 17.46 -27.59
C ILE A 247 6.34 16.28 -26.70
N GLY A 248 5.73 16.57 -25.55
CA GLY A 248 5.24 15.55 -24.63
C GLY A 248 4.17 14.67 -25.26
N SER A 249 3.18 15.27 -25.93
CA SER A 249 2.09 14.56 -26.59
C SER A 249 2.57 13.68 -27.74
N LEU A 250 3.52 14.17 -28.56
CA LEU A 250 4.13 13.36 -29.63
C LEU A 250 4.93 12.18 -29.07
N ALA A 251 5.74 12.41 -28.04
CA ALA A 251 6.49 11.33 -27.38
C ALA A 251 5.55 10.27 -26.81
N MET A 252 4.47 10.70 -26.14
CA MET A 252 3.45 9.80 -25.60
C MET A 252 2.67 9.07 -26.69
N GLY A 253 2.35 9.75 -27.79
CA GLY A 253 1.68 9.15 -28.94
C GLY A 253 2.53 8.04 -29.55
N VAL A 254 3.82 8.30 -29.80
CA VAL A 254 4.75 7.28 -30.31
C VAL A 254 4.83 6.09 -29.36
N MET A 255 5.02 6.31 -28.06
CA MET A 255 5.09 5.24 -27.06
C MET A 255 3.78 4.42 -26.98
N PHE A 256 2.63 5.09 -27.03
CA PHE A 256 1.33 4.45 -27.04
C PHE A 256 1.14 3.60 -28.30
N PHE A 257 1.40 4.14 -29.49
CA PHE A 257 1.29 3.37 -30.73
C PHE A 257 2.26 2.19 -30.75
N SER A 258 3.51 2.38 -30.30
CA SER A 258 4.48 1.30 -30.18
C SER A 258 4.01 0.21 -29.22
N ALA A 259 3.38 0.56 -28.10
CA ALA A 259 2.86 -0.42 -27.15
C ALA A 259 1.62 -1.15 -27.68
N VAL A 260 0.69 -0.44 -28.34
CA VAL A 260 -0.45 -1.07 -29.02
C VAL A 260 0.06 -2.02 -30.11
N HIS A 261 1.05 -1.60 -30.88
CA HIS A 261 1.65 -2.42 -31.92
C HIS A 261 2.41 -3.62 -31.35
N PHE A 262 3.18 -3.43 -30.28
CA PHE A 262 3.91 -4.53 -29.62
C PHE A 262 2.94 -5.53 -28.99
N THR A 263 1.91 -5.06 -28.29
CA THR A 263 0.87 -5.94 -27.73
C THR A 263 0.08 -6.66 -28.82
N PHE A 264 -0.08 -6.06 -30.00
CA PHE A 264 -0.66 -6.73 -31.17
C PHE A 264 0.25 -7.83 -31.71
N TRP A 265 1.53 -7.55 -31.94
CA TRP A 265 2.48 -8.53 -32.50
C TRP A 265 2.91 -9.62 -31.52
N ALA A 266 3.11 -9.26 -30.25
CA ALA A 266 3.45 -10.22 -29.20
C ALA A 266 2.21 -10.96 -28.69
N GLY A 267 1.03 -10.31 -28.71
CA GLY A 267 -0.24 -10.85 -28.22
C GLY A 267 -0.88 -11.90 -29.13
N VAL A 268 -0.65 -11.84 -30.44
CA VAL A 268 -1.15 -12.83 -31.41
C VAL A 268 -0.57 -14.23 -31.11
N PRO A 269 0.75 -14.42 -30.93
CA PRO A 269 1.30 -15.66 -30.41
C PRO A 269 0.87 -15.99 -28.96
N PHE A 270 0.66 -14.97 -28.11
CA PHE A 270 0.37 -15.10 -26.67
C PHE A 270 -1.01 -15.72 -26.35
N LEU A 271 -1.98 -15.62 -27.27
CA LEU A 271 -3.33 -16.18 -27.13
C LEU A 271 -3.51 -17.50 -27.92
N GLY A 272 -2.42 -18.12 -28.37
CA GLY A 272 -2.49 -19.35 -29.18
C GLY A 272 -3.06 -19.15 -30.58
N MET A 273 -3.12 -17.90 -31.07
CA MET A 273 -3.53 -17.60 -32.44
C MET A 273 -2.30 -17.70 -33.35
N GLU A 274 -2.36 -18.61 -34.33
CA GLU A 274 -1.26 -18.77 -35.28
C GLU A 274 -0.94 -17.43 -35.98
N PRO A 275 0.34 -17.07 -36.12
CA PRO A 275 0.78 -15.91 -36.88
C PRO A 275 0.59 -16.19 -38.39
N GLY A 276 -0.66 -16.16 -38.84
CA GLY A 276 -1.07 -16.55 -40.19
C GLY A 276 -2.55 -16.36 -40.50
N GLY A 277 -3.38 -16.04 -39.50
CA GLY A 277 -4.77 -15.66 -39.73
C GLY A 277 -4.88 -14.41 -40.62
N ASN A 278 -5.56 -14.54 -41.75
CA ASN A 278 -5.83 -13.48 -42.73
C ASN A 278 -6.13 -12.15 -42.01
N TYR A 279 -5.46 -11.04 -42.37
CA TYR A 279 -5.56 -9.74 -41.68
C TYR A 279 -7.01 -9.35 -41.31
N PHE A 280 -7.96 -9.72 -42.17
CA PHE A 280 -9.40 -9.52 -41.95
C PHE A 280 -9.95 -10.22 -40.69
N GLY A 281 -9.55 -11.46 -40.41
CA GLY A 281 -9.96 -12.22 -39.21
C GLY A 281 -9.40 -11.66 -37.91
N LEU A 282 -8.28 -10.95 -37.96
CA LEU A 282 -7.69 -10.24 -36.81
C LEU A 282 -8.46 -8.96 -36.45
N TYR A 283 -9.09 -8.30 -37.42
CA TYR A 283 -9.95 -7.14 -37.21
C TYR A 283 -11.40 -7.52 -36.88
N THR A 284 -11.85 -8.72 -37.28
CA THR A 284 -13.22 -9.21 -37.02
C THR A 284 -13.31 -10.22 -35.87
N GLY A 285 -12.17 -10.70 -35.34
CA GLY A 285 -12.08 -11.59 -34.19
C GLY A 285 -12.15 -10.84 -32.86
N SER A 286 -13.05 -11.26 -31.97
CA SER A 286 -13.55 -10.51 -30.81
C SER A 286 -12.59 -10.30 -29.62
N ALA A 287 -11.32 -10.73 -29.69
CA ALA A 287 -10.43 -10.77 -28.50
C ALA A 287 -9.09 -10.01 -28.59
N PRO A 288 -8.33 -9.98 -29.72
CA PRO A 288 -6.94 -9.51 -29.66
C PRO A 288 -6.76 -7.99 -29.67
N TRP A 289 -7.57 -7.26 -30.46
CA TRP A 289 -7.30 -5.84 -30.74
C TRP A 289 -7.61 -4.92 -29.55
N TRP A 290 -8.75 -5.14 -28.89
CA TRP A 290 -9.17 -4.32 -27.76
C TRP A 290 -8.29 -4.57 -26.54
N TYR A 291 -7.73 -5.77 -26.37
CA TYR A 291 -6.87 -6.10 -25.24
C TYR A 291 -5.56 -5.30 -25.26
N GLY A 292 -4.82 -5.35 -26.37
CA GLY A 292 -3.58 -4.57 -26.52
C GLY A 292 -3.81 -3.06 -26.45
N PHE A 293 -4.91 -2.61 -27.06
CA PHE A 293 -5.35 -1.23 -26.96
C PHE A 293 -5.68 -0.81 -25.53
N PHE A 294 -6.48 -1.61 -24.82
CA PHE A 294 -6.90 -1.36 -23.45
C PHE A 294 -5.71 -1.25 -22.50
N TRP A 295 -4.76 -2.20 -22.54
CA TRP A 295 -3.60 -2.15 -21.66
C TRP A 295 -2.64 -1.03 -21.99
N SER A 296 -2.45 -0.72 -23.28
CA SER A 296 -1.71 0.47 -23.67
C SER A 296 -2.39 1.73 -23.15
N TRP A 297 -3.72 1.79 -23.18
CA TRP A 297 -4.49 2.91 -22.64
C TRP A 297 -4.38 3.01 -21.12
N VAL A 298 -4.37 1.90 -20.39
CA VAL A 298 -4.10 1.88 -18.93
C VAL A 298 -2.70 2.40 -18.61
N ILE A 299 -1.68 1.98 -19.38
CA ILE A 299 -0.27 2.37 -19.16
C ILE A 299 -0.05 3.85 -19.48
N PHE A 300 -0.56 4.34 -20.61
CA PHE A 300 -0.25 5.67 -21.11
C PHE A 300 -1.35 6.71 -20.83
N GLY A 301 -2.52 6.29 -20.36
CA GLY A 301 -3.65 7.16 -20.04
C GLY A 301 -3.34 8.18 -18.95
N TYR A 302 -2.59 7.79 -17.90
CA TYR A 302 -2.20 8.74 -16.85
C TYR A 302 -1.21 9.81 -17.34
N PRO A 303 -0.11 9.47 -18.04
CA PRO A 303 0.74 10.49 -18.67
C PRO A 303 -0.01 11.42 -19.63
N GLN A 304 -0.95 10.90 -20.42
CA GLN A 304 -1.81 11.69 -21.28
C GLN A 304 -2.72 12.63 -20.47
N TYR A 305 -3.33 12.11 -19.38
CA TYR A 305 -4.11 12.90 -18.43
C TYR A 305 -3.29 14.05 -17.85
N ALA A 306 -2.06 13.80 -17.39
CA ALA A 306 -1.20 14.79 -16.78
C ALA A 306 -0.81 15.92 -17.77
N LEU A 307 -0.52 15.57 -19.02
CA LEU A 307 -0.25 16.55 -20.08
C LEU A 307 -1.48 17.43 -20.35
N ALA A 308 -2.64 16.81 -20.58
CA ALA A 308 -3.89 17.52 -20.86
C ALA A 308 -4.29 18.43 -19.69
N THR A 309 -4.16 17.94 -18.46
CA THR A 309 -4.46 18.68 -17.22
C THR A 309 -3.68 19.97 -17.13
N LYS A 310 -2.35 19.91 -17.25
CA LYS A 310 -1.50 21.10 -17.13
C LYS A 310 -1.66 22.06 -18.30
N ARG A 311 -2.00 21.53 -19.47
CA ARG A 311 -2.29 22.35 -20.64
C ARG A 311 -3.62 23.07 -20.51
N LEU A 312 -4.66 22.42 -19.96
CA LEU A 312 -5.94 23.05 -19.65
C LEU A 312 -5.79 24.13 -18.58
N MET A 313 -4.97 23.89 -17.56
CA MET A 313 -4.63 24.91 -16.56
C MET A 313 -3.91 26.12 -17.16
N ASP A 314 -3.09 25.91 -18.20
CA ASP A 314 -2.48 27.00 -18.96
C ASP A 314 -3.51 27.81 -19.78
N LEU A 315 -4.69 27.23 -20.04
CA LEU A 315 -5.85 27.86 -20.67
C LEU A 315 -6.90 28.34 -19.66
N GLU A 316 -6.58 28.32 -18.36
CA GLU A 316 -7.51 28.63 -17.24
C GLU A 316 -8.75 27.72 -17.12
N ILE A 317 -8.72 26.57 -17.77
CA ILE A 317 -9.77 25.56 -17.70
C ILE A 317 -9.53 24.62 -16.51
N GLU A 318 -10.61 24.18 -15.89
CA GLU A 318 -10.54 23.27 -14.75
C GLU A 318 -9.90 21.92 -15.13
N PRO A 319 -8.98 21.40 -14.29
CA PRO A 319 -8.22 20.19 -14.59
C PRO A 319 -9.08 18.93 -14.67
N GLN A 320 -10.28 18.95 -14.09
CA GLN A 320 -11.23 17.83 -14.15
C GLN A 320 -11.65 17.53 -15.60
N VAL A 321 -11.67 18.56 -16.47
CA VAL A 321 -12.01 18.41 -17.89
C VAL A 321 -11.03 17.49 -18.62
N ALA A 322 -9.78 17.36 -18.14
CA ALA A 322 -8.79 16.44 -18.71
C ALA A 322 -9.23 14.96 -18.64
N LEU A 323 -10.16 14.59 -17.76
CA LEU A 323 -10.70 13.23 -17.74
C LEU A 323 -11.47 12.95 -19.04
N VAL A 324 -12.22 13.92 -19.56
CA VAL A 324 -12.93 13.78 -20.84
C VAL A 324 -11.95 13.47 -21.96
N PHE A 325 -10.79 14.12 -21.99
CA PHE A 325 -9.74 13.86 -22.98
C PHE A 325 -9.21 12.43 -22.95
N VAL A 326 -9.27 11.74 -21.81
CA VAL A 326 -8.74 10.37 -21.67
C VAL A 326 -9.84 9.33 -21.90
N PHE A 327 -11.05 9.58 -21.41
CA PHE A 327 -12.16 8.60 -21.44
C PHE A 327 -13.09 8.71 -22.64
N ILE A 328 -13.09 9.83 -23.38
CA ILE A 328 -13.99 9.99 -24.53
C ILE A 328 -13.79 8.89 -25.58
N ILE A 329 -12.59 8.29 -25.65
CA ILE A 329 -12.27 7.19 -26.54
C ILE A 329 -13.07 5.91 -26.30
N ILE A 330 -13.70 5.76 -25.12
CA ILE A 330 -14.60 4.63 -24.81
C ILE A 330 -15.87 4.69 -25.66
N ILE A 331 -16.28 5.89 -26.11
CA ILE A 331 -17.41 6.04 -27.03
C ILE A 331 -17.01 5.42 -28.36
N TYR A 332 -17.55 4.25 -28.65
CA TYR A 332 -17.20 3.48 -29.83
C TYR A 332 -17.37 4.29 -31.11
N PHE A 333 -16.40 4.17 -32.03
CA PHE A 333 -16.23 4.93 -33.28
C PHE A 333 -16.04 6.45 -33.14
N ILE A 334 -16.88 7.16 -32.40
CA ILE A 334 -16.88 8.63 -32.35
C ILE A 334 -15.79 9.15 -31.42
N GLY A 335 -15.58 8.44 -30.30
CA GLY A 335 -14.64 8.81 -29.24
C GLY A 335 -13.23 9.13 -29.73
N PRO A 336 -12.57 8.27 -30.52
CA PRO A 336 -11.24 8.54 -31.06
C PRO A 336 -11.14 9.83 -31.88
N PHE A 337 -12.14 10.14 -32.72
CA PHE A 337 -12.14 11.36 -33.53
C PHE A 337 -12.33 12.61 -32.68
N LEU A 338 -13.24 12.56 -31.70
CA LEU A 338 -13.42 13.65 -30.75
C LEU A 338 -12.14 13.86 -29.94
N GLN A 339 -11.52 12.79 -29.46
CA GLN A 339 -10.26 12.85 -28.73
C GLN A 339 -9.18 13.54 -29.57
N LEU A 340 -9.00 13.12 -30.83
CA LEU A 340 -8.04 13.73 -31.74
C LEU A 340 -8.30 15.23 -31.94
N GLY A 341 -9.54 15.63 -32.19
CA GLY A 341 -9.93 17.04 -32.32
C GLY A 341 -9.61 17.85 -31.07
N MET A 342 -9.88 17.29 -29.89
CA MET A 342 -9.56 17.91 -28.61
C MET A 342 -8.05 18.07 -28.41
N TRP A 343 -7.22 17.06 -28.74
CA TRP A 343 -5.77 17.17 -28.68
C TRP A 343 -5.20 18.21 -29.66
N VAL A 344 -5.71 18.24 -30.90
CA VAL A 344 -5.35 19.25 -31.90
C VAL A 344 -5.68 20.65 -31.39
N TRP A 345 -6.83 20.82 -30.74
CA TRP A 345 -7.22 22.09 -30.13
C TRP A 345 -6.25 22.52 -29.01
N LEU A 346 -5.85 21.61 -28.11
CA LEU A 346 -4.85 21.93 -27.07
C LEU A 346 -3.47 22.29 -27.65
N VAL A 347 -3.12 21.69 -28.79
CA VAL A 347 -1.91 22.05 -29.56
C VAL A 347 -2.04 23.44 -30.16
N ALA A 348 -3.20 23.84 -30.67
CA ALA A 348 -3.39 25.10 -31.39
C ALA A 348 -3.68 26.31 -30.48
N ALA A 349 -4.39 26.11 -29.36
CA ALA A 349 -4.85 27.21 -28.51
C ALA A 349 -3.68 27.97 -27.86
N PRO A 350 -3.59 29.31 -27.94
CA PRO A 350 -2.56 30.05 -27.21
C PRO A 350 -2.81 29.98 -25.69
N GLY A 351 -1.75 29.84 -24.90
CA GLY A 351 -1.82 29.86 -23.43
C GLY A 351 -2.16 31.26 -22.89
N THR A 352 -2.60 31.36 -21.64
CA THR A 352 -2.89 32.66 -21.02
C THR A 352 -1.61 33.43 -20.68
N GLU A 353 -1.64 34.75 -20.86
CA GLU A 353 -0.51 35.62 -20.55
C GLU A 353 -0.50 36.02 -19.07
N GLY A 354 0.69 36.07 -18.46
CA GLY A 354 0.86 36.38 -17.06
C GLY A 354 0.47 35.22 -16.15
N ASP A 355 0.59 35.46 -14.84
CA ASP A 355 0.24 34.48 -13.82
C ASP A 355 -1.28 34.26 -13.79
N ASN A 356 -1.70 33.01 -13.59
CA ASN A 356 -3.12 32.67 -13.48
C ASN A 356 -3.40 31.91 -12.18
N LYS A 357 -4.67 31.57 -11.92
CA LYS A 357 -5.10 30.88 -10.70
C LYS A 357 -4.44 29.52 -10.45
N PHE A 358 -3.79 28.93 -11.45
CA PHE A 358 -3.11 27.64 -11.39
C PHE A 358 -1.58 27.76 -11.29
N GLY A 359 -1.04 28.97 -11.33
CA GLY A 359 0.37 29.25 -11.09
C GLY A 359 0.99 30.24 -12.06
N PRO A 360 2.30 30.50 -11.88
CA PRO A 360 3.00 31.49 -12.65
C PRO A 360 3.17 31.08 -14.10
N GLU A 361 3.31 32.07 -14.98
CA GLU A 361 3.61 31.81 -16.37
C GLU A 361 4.98 31.12 -16.54
N THR A 362 5.10 30.23 -17.54
CA THR A 362 6.38 29.58 -17.81
C THR A 362 7.41 30.55 -18.39
N ARG A 363 8.67 30.47 -17.94
CA ARG A 363 9.75 31.29 -18.51
C ARG A 363 9.88 31.14 -20.03
N ASN A 364 9.71 29.93 -20.53
CA ASN A 364 9.78 29.64 -21.96
C ASN A 364 8.69 30.35 -22.77
N SER A 365 7.47 30.50 -22.25
CA SER A 365 6.40 31.24 -22.93
C SER A 365 6.63 32.75 -22.87
N VAL A 366 7.18 33.25 -21.76
CA VAL A 366 7.64 34.64 -21.62
C VAL A 366 8.75 34.95 -22.63
N ASP A 367 9.81 34.13 -22.67
CA ASP A 367 10.96 34.29 -23.56
C ASP A 367 10.55 34.19 -25.04
N ALA A 368 9.66 33.26 -25.38
CA ALA A 368 9.17 33.11 -26.75
C ALA A 368 8.46 34.37 -27.28
N ARG A 369 7.81 35.16 -26.40
CA ARG A 369 7.20 36.44 -26.78
C ARG A 369 8.22 37.57 -26.97
N TYR A 370 9.31 37.56 -26.20
CA TYR A 370 10.37 38.56 -26.38
C TYR A 370 11.20 38.32 -27.64
N VAL A 371 11.21 37.09 -28.17
CA VAL A 371 11.89 36.75 -29.44
C VAL A 371 10.98 36.95 -30.67
N SER A 372 9.65 36.99 -30.49
CA SER A 372 8.68 37.18 -31.58
C SER A 372 8.21 38.62 -31.80
N LYS A 373 8.63 39.55 -30.94
CA LYS A 373 8.52 41.00 -31.13
C LYS A 373 9.82 41.53 -31.68
#